data_AF-A0A7C3XLZ6-F1
#
_entry.id   AF-A0A7C3XLZ6-F1
#
_cell.length_a   1.000
_cell.length_b   1.000
_cell.length_c   1.000
_cell.angle_alpha   90.00
_cell.angle_beta   90.00
_cell.angle_gamma   90.00
#
_symmetry.space_group_name_H-M   'P 1'
#
loop_
_entity.id
_entity.type
_entity.pdbx_description
1 polymer ?
#
loop_
_entity_poly.entity_id
_entity_poly.type
_entity_poly.pdbx_seq_one_letter_code
_entity_poly.pdbx_strand_id
1 'polypeptide(L)'
;MNANKTEEIIKKIIHHLEEPACTRFTVGMLISSGYYVYSDVLIDELVDELVNHENIFALAVVDKNLMVQGVIVRKDLFDILGRRFGRELYYKKTVTEVMNQVATLNYNM
;
A
#
# COMPACT_ATOMS: atom_id res chain seq x y z
N MET A 1 -18.60 3.35 35.19
CA MET A 1 -17.22 3.89 35.33
C MET A 1 -16.28 2.74 35.03
N ASN A 2 -15.88 2.50 33.78
CA ASN A 2 -14.89 3.19 32.91
C ASN A 2 -13.47 2.64 33.11
N ALA A 3 -12.92 1.98 32.08
CA ALA A 3 -11.47 1.84 31.86
C ALA A 3 -11.05 1.31 30.47
N ASN A 4 -11.81 0.47 29.75
CA ASN A 4 -11.25 -0.24 28.58
C ASN A 4 -12.01 0.02 27.26
N LYS A 5 -12.31 1.28 26.94
CA LYS A 5 -13.02 1.67 25.70
C LYS A 5 -12.14 2.54 24.77
N THR A 6 -10.80 2.44 24.80
CA THR A 6 -9.97 3.46 24.12
C THR A 6 -8.59 3.00 23.60
N GLU A 7 -8.36 1.76 23.17
CA GLU A 7 -7.14 1.37 22.42
C GLU A 7 -7.53 0.12 21.59
N GLU A 8 -7.58 0.03 20.25
CA GLU A 8 -7.05 0.79 19.13
C GLU A 8 -8.20 1.02 18.11
N ILE A 9 -8.39 2.25 17.65
CA ILE A 9 -8.97 2.43 16.31
C ILE A 9 -7.80 2.10 15.39
N ILE A 10 -7.70 0.87 14.89
CA ILE A 10 -6.74 0.51 13.85
C ILE A 10 -7.02 1.48 12.69
N LYS A 11 -6.14 2.47 12.54
CA LYS A 11 -6.24 3.48 11.51
C LYS A 11 -6.01 2.74 10.19
N LYS A 12 -7.08 2.56 9.42
CA LYS A 12 -7.02 1.96 8.09
C LYS A 12 -6.13 2.82 7.19
N ILE A 13 -4.93 2.35 6.87
CA ILE A 13 -3.96 3.01 5.99
C ILE A 13 -3.95 2.39 4.58
N ILE A 14 -4.45 1.15 4.43
CA ILE A 14 -4.68 0.56 3.12
C ILE A 14 -6.06 0.98 2.62
N HIS A 15 -6.07 1.65 1.48
CA HIS A 15 -7.27 2.12 0.80
C HIS A 15 -7.57 1.26 -0.42
N HIS A 16 -8.82 1.27 -0.85
CA HIS A 16 -9.27 0.58 -2.06
C HIS A 16 -9.96 1.59 -2.98
N LEU A 17 -9.58 1.57 -4.26
CA LEU A 17 -10.22 2.34 -5.31
C LEU A 17 -11.50 1.62 -5.75
N GLU A 18 -12.63 2.31 -5.75
CA GLU A 18 -13.86 1.75 -6.33
C GLU A 18 -13.66 1.47 -7.83
N GLU A 19 -14.13 0.30 -8.28
CA GLU A 19 -13.97 -0.12 -9.66
C GLU A 19 -14.66 0.88 -10.61
N PRO A 20 -13.94 1.46 -11.58
CA PRO A 20 -14.57 2.34 -12.56
C PRO A 20 -15.50 1.53 -13.46
N ALA A 21 -16.71 2.04 -13.70
CA ALA A 21 -17.65 1.45 -14.64
C ALA A 21 -17.05 1.44 -16.06
N CYS A 22 -16.51 0.30 -16.49
CA CYS A 22 -15.92 0.13 -17.81
C CYS A 22 -16.99 -0.33 -18.81
N THR A 23 -17.23 0.47 -19.85
CA THR A 23 -18.23 0.20 -20.90
C THR A 23 -17.66 -0.58 -22.10
N ARG A 24 -16.35 -0.80 -22.16
CA ARG A 24 -15.62 -1.52 -23.23
C ARG A 24 -14.44 -2.29 -22.64
N PHE A 25 -13.98 -3.32 -23.37
CA PHE A 25 -12.74 -4.06 -23.07
C PHE A 25 -11.54 -3.10 -23.01
N THR A 26 -11.21 -2.66 -21.81
CA THR A 26 -10.05 -1.82 -21.51
C THR A 26 -9.17 -2.57 -20.53
N VAL A 27 -7.89 -2.20 -20.43
CA VAL A 27 -6.98 -2.76 -19.41
C VAL A 27 -7.55 -2.55 -17.99
N GLY A 28 -8.34 -1.50 -17.78
CA GLY A 28 -9.07 -1.27 -16.53
C GLY A 28 -9.96 -2.45 -16.09
N MET A 29 -10.50 -3.22 -17.03
CA MET A 29 -11.29 -4.42 -16.73
C MET A 29 -10.46 -5.62 -16.28
N LEU A 30 -9.15 -5.60 -16.48
CA LEU A 30 -8.23 -6.64 -16.02
C LEU A 30 -7.69 -6.36 -14.60
N ILE A 31 -7.93 -5.15 -14.08
CA ILE A 31 -7.49 -4.78 -12.73
C ILE A 31 -8.32 -5.56 -11.73
N SER A 32 -7.66 -6.46 -10.99
CA SER A 32 -8.29 -7.32 -9.98
C SER A 32 -8.00 -6.88 -8.54
N SER A 33 -7.27 -5.78 -8.36
CA SER A 33 -6.77 -5.33 -7.06
C SER A 33 -6.47 -3.83 -7.09
N GLY A 34 -7.42 -3.02 -6.60
CA GLY A 34 -7.36 -1.55 -6.63
C GLY A 34 -6.80 -0.93 -5.35
N TYR A 35 -5.83 -1.55 -4.68
CA TYR A 35 -5.37 -1.08 -3.38
C TYR A 35 -4.23 -0.06 -3.46
N TYR A 36 -4.25 0.92 -2.55
CA TYR A 36 -3.20 1.93 -2.44
C TYR A 36 -2.91 2.33 -0.99
N VAL A 37 -1.75 2.95 -0.79
CA VAL A 37 -1.30 3.54 0.47
C VAL A 37 -0.66 4.90 0.21
N TYR A 38 -0.75 5.82 1.16
CA TYR A 38 -0.09 7.12 1.05
C TYR A 38 1.42 7.02 1.26
N SER A 39 2.15 7.88 0.56
CA SER A 39 3.61 7.92 0.49
C SER A 39 4.30 8.16 1.85
N ASP A 40 3.62 8.83 2.78
CA ASP A 40 4.11 9.22 4.11
C ASP A 40 3.83 8.19 5.22
N VAL A 41 3.12 7.10 4.91
CA VAL A 41 2.87 5.99 5.84
C VAL A 41 4.17 5.30 6.24
N LEU A 42 4.28 4.87 7.49
CA LEU A 42 5.44 4.12 7.98
C LEU A 42 5.36 2.65 7.61
N ILE A 43 6.53 2.02 7.44
CA ILE A 43 6.61 0.60 7.09
C ILE A 43 6.07 -0.30 8.20
N ASP A 44 6.27 0.04 9.47
CA ASP A 44 5.73 -0.74 10.59
C ASP A 44 4.19 -0.80 10.56
N GLU A 45 3.54 0.35 10.43
CA GLU A 45 2.09 0.45 10.27
C GLU A 45 1.60 -0.37 9.06
N LEU A 46 2.28 -0.24 7.91
CA LEU A 46 1.92 -0.97 6.70
C LEU A 46 2.02 -2.49 6.86
N VAL A 47 3.09 -2.96 7.51
CA VAL A 47 3.30 -4.40 7.74
C VAL A 47 2.20 -4.96 8.62
N ASP A 48 1.84 -4.26 9.70
CA ASP A 48 0.78 -4.68 10.62
C ASP A 48 -0.57 -4.81 9.89
N GLU A 49 -0.91 -3.88 8.98
CA GLU A 49 -2.14 -4.00 8.19
C GLU A 49 -2.05 -5.11 7.13
N LEU A 50 -0.91 -5.30 6.46
CA LEU A 50 -0.71 -6.35 5.46
C LEU A 50 -0.76 -7.76 6.04
N VAL A 51 -0.30 -7.96 7.28
CA VAL A 51 -0.39 -9.25 7.99
C VAL A 51 -1.86 -9.67 8.12
N ASN A 52 -2.77 -8.71 8.33
CA ASN A 52 -4.20 -8.97 8.45
C ASN A 52 -4.94 -9.14 7.11
N HIS A 53 -4.28 -8.86 5.97
CA HIS A 53 -4.87 -8.89 4.63
C HIS A 53 -4.03 -9.75 3.67
N GLU A 54 -4.10 -11.08 3.80
CA GLU A 54 -3.29 -12.02 3.01
C GLU A 54 -3.53 -11.98 1.49
N ASN A 55 -4.71 -11.50 1.07
CA ASN A 55 -5.11 -11.37 -0.34
C ASN A 55 -4.51 -10.15 -1.06
N ILE A 56 -3.82 -9.27 -0.33
CA ILE A 56 -3.16 -8.08 -0.91
C ILE A 56 -1.72 -8.44 -1.26
N PHE A 57 -1.44 -8.53 -2.56
CA PHE A 57 -0.12 -8.88 -3.08
C PHE A 57 0.72 -7.67 -3.49
N ALA A 58 0.06 -6.56 -3.86
CA ALA A 58 0.70 -5.32 -4.24
C ALA A 58 -0.19 -4.12 -3.90
N LEU A 59 0.44 -2.97 -3.70
CA LEU A 59 -0.20 -1.70 -3.38
C LEU A 59 0.40 -0.60 -4.23
N ALA A 60 -0.42 0.26 -4.82
CA ALA A 60 0.06 1.52 -5.36
C ALA A 60 0.48 2.44 -4.21
N VAL A 61 1.59 3.16 -4.39
CA VAL A 61 2.01 4.23 -3.47
C VAL A 61 1.64 5.54 -4.11
N VAL A 62 0.84 6.34 -3.42
CA VAL A 62 0.31 7.60 -3.95
C VAL A 62 0.62 8.78 -3.04
N ASP A 63 0.67 9.97 -3.63
CA ASP A 63 0.70 11.21 -2.86
C ASP A 63 -0.70 11.61 -2.35
N LYS A 64 -0.78 12.76 -1.68
CA LYS A 64 -2.05 13.32 -1.16
C LYS A 64 -3.05 13.72 -2.26
N ASN A 65 -2.59 13.87 -3.51
CA ASN A 65 -3.40 14.18 -4.67
C ASN A 65 -3.77 12.92 -5.48
N LEU A 66 -3.53 11.71 -4.93
CA LEU A 66 -3.72 10.42 -5.58
C LEU A 66 -2.84 10.20 -6.82
N MET A 67 -1.73 10.93 -6.93
CA MET A 67 -0.74 10.71 -7.99
C MET A 67 0.16 9.53 -7.61
N VAL A 68 0.25 8.54 -8.50
CA VAL A 68 1.09 7.34 -8.30
C VAL A 68 2.56 7.73 -8.32
N GLN A 69 3.27 7.34 -7.27
CA GLN A 69 4.72 7.52 -7.11
C GLN A 69 5.50 6.20 -7.21
N GLY A 70 4.85 5.07 -6.94
CA GLY A 70 5.51 3.77 -6.88
C GLY A 70 4.56 2.61 -6.60
N VAL A 71 5.15 1.45 -6.34
CA VAL A 71 4.43 0.25 -5.94
C VAL A 71 5.18 -0.46 -4.80
N ILE A 72 4.43 -0.96 -3.83
CA ILE A 72 4.92 -1.95 -2.87
C ILE A 72 4.45 -3.32 -3.34
N VAL A 73 5.39 -4.25 -3.49
CA VAL A 73 5.09 -5.67 -3.71
C VAL A 73 5.28 -6.38 -2.38
N ARG A 74 4.24 -7.08 -1.91
CA ARG A 74 4.24 -7.77 -0.61
C ARG A 74 5.47 -8.64 -0.44
N LYS A 75 5.73 -9.50 -1.43
CA LYS A 75 6.88 -10.41 -1.42
C LYS A 75 8.20 -9.65 -1.20
N ASP A 76 8.46 -8.63 -2.02
CA ASP A 76 9.70 -7.86 -1.95
C ASP A 76 9.87 -7.16 -0.59
N LEU A 77 8.79 -6.59 -0.06
CA LEU A 77 8.77 -5.96 1.26
C LEU A 77 9.12 -6.96 2.36
N PHE A 78 8.45 -8.11 2.43
CA PHE A 78 8.75 -9.11 3.45
C PHE A 78 10.13 -9.76 3.25
N ASP A 79 10.61 -9.88 2.01
CA ASP A 79 11.95 -10.36 1.69
C ASP A 79 13.04 -9.41 2.23
N ILE A 80 12.85 -8.08 2.15
CA ILE A 80 13.82 -7.13 2.74
C ILE A 80 13.74 -7.09 4.27
N LEU A 81 12.54 -7.23 4.84
CA LEU A 81 12.32 -7.20 6.29
C LEU A 81 12.83 -8.48 6.98
N GLY A 82 12.77 -9.61 6.28
CA GLY A 82 13.31 -10.90 6.75
C GLY A 82 14.83 -10.99 6.72
N ARG A 83 15.54 -10.04 6.09
CA ARG A 83 17.00 -9.99 6.11
C ARG A 83 17.53 -9.59 7.49
N ARG A 84 18.80 -9.91 7.74
CA ARG A 84 19.50 -9.50 8.97
C ARG A 84 19.38 -7.98 9.17
N PHE A 85 18.82 -7.57 10.32
CA PHE A 85 18.53 -6.18 10.68
C PHE A 85 17.47 -5.46 9.83
N GLY A 86 16.70 -6.17 8.99
CA GLY A 86 15.74 -5.55 8.08
C GLY A 86 14.69 -4.73 8.82
N ARG A 87 14.06 -5.30 9.83
CA ARG A 87 13.02 -4.60 10.61
C ARG A 87 13.57 -3.33 11.28
N GLU A 88 14.73 -3.40 11.91
CA GLU A 88 15.35 -2.26 12.59
C GLU A 88 15.72 -1.13 11.61
N LEU A 89 16.11 -1.48 10.38
CA LEU A 89 16.51 -0.52 9.35
C LEU A 89 15.33 0.14 8.63
N TYR A 90 14.21 -0.58 8.47
CA TYR A 90 13.12 -0.15 7.59
C TYR A 90 11.85 0.27 8.33
N TYR A 91 11.57 -0.21 9.55
CA TYR A 91 10.29 0.07 10.22
C TYR A 91 10.03 1.56 10.47
N LYS A 92 11.09 2.34 10.70
CA LYS A 92 10.99 3.79 10.91
C LYS A 92 11.02 4.61 9.61
N LYS A 93 11.12 3.95 8.46
CA LYS A 93 11.08 4.60 7.16
C LYS A 93 9.66 4.71 6.67
N THR A 94 9.47 5.66 5.77
CA THR A 94 8.21 5.81 5.04
C THR A 94 8.15 4.85 3.85
N VAL A 95 6.95 4.59 3.36
CA VAL A 95 6.73 3.77 2.15
C VAL A 95 7.51 4.31 0.95
N THR A 96 7.60 5.64 0.81
CA THR A 96 8.37 6.30 -0.28
C THR A 96 9.82 5.85 -0.36
N GLU A 97 10.45 5.57 0.77
CA GLU A 97 11.87 5.21 0.84
C GLU A 97 12.14 3.75 0.47
N VAL A 98 11.09 2.93 0.38
CA VAL A 98 11.19 1.47 0.22
C VAL A 98 10.51 1.00 -1.07
N MET A 99 9.55 1.76 -1.59
CA MET A 99 8.78 1.40 -2.78
C MET A 99 9.64 1.18 -4.02
N ASN A 100 9.16 0.30 -4.88
CA ASN A 100 9.67 0.19 -6.24
C ASN A 100 9.15 1.38 -7.05
N GLN A 101 10.06 2.09 -7.72
CA GLN A 101 9.70 3.16 -8.65
C GLN A 101 9.01 2.56 -9.87
N VAL A 102 7.92 3.17 -10.32
CA VAL A 102 7.18 2.73 -11.52
C VAL A 102 7.12 3.85 -12.54
N ALA A 103 7.26 3.49 -13.81
CA ALA A 103 6.99 4.43 -14.89
C ALA A 103 5.47 4.63 -15.01
N THR A 104 5.02 5.87 -14.92
CA THR A 104 3.62 6.22 -15.17
C THR A 104 3.40 6.37 -16.68
N LEU A 105 2.46 5.60 -17.22
CA LEU A 105 2.04 5.68 -18.62
C LEU A 105 0.74 6.46 -18.68
N ASN A 106 0.79 7.69 -19.19
CA ASN A 106 -0.40 8.49 -19.44
C ASN A 106 -1.03 8.05 -20.77
N TYR A 107 -2.09 7.25 -20.69
CA TYR A 107 -2.94 6.91 -21.83
C TYR A 107 -3.95 8.01 -22.11
N ASN A 108 -3.48 9.22 -22.41
CA ASN A 108 -4.29 10.20 -23.14
C ASN A 108 -4.01 9.98 -24.63
N MET A 109 -4.87 9.20 -25.29
CA MET A 109 -5.04 9.18 -26.74
C MET A 109 -6.45 9.67 -27.07
#